data_AF-A0A9P3EQB0-F1
#
_entry.id   AF-A0A9P3EQB0-F1
#
_cell.length_a   1.000
_cell.length_b   1.000
_cell.length_c   1.000
_cell.angle_alpha   90.00
_cell.angle_beta   90.00
_cell.angle_gamma   90.00
#
_symmetry.space_group_name_H-M   'P 1'
#
loop_
_entity.id
_entity.type
_entity.pdbx_description
1 polymer ?
#
loop_
_entity_poly.entity_id
_entity_poly.type
_entity_poly.pdbx_seq_one_letter_code
_entity_poly.pdbx_strand_id
1 'polypeptide(L)'
;MGSTELPYMKTNPKIIFFTDFDGTITLADSNDFLTDNLGYGREKRRQGNYDVLHGRASFRDAFRDMLDSVKTPFNKCIEILQENMKLDPHFVEFYYWAEENNVPIVVLSSGMKPIISALFESLLGHKPRSHLHIVSNDVESRDGKDINTTGGWQIKYHDDSHFGHDKSLEIKPYAALPVDKRPTLLYAGDGVSDLSAAAETDLLFARKGHDLVTYCEREGMPFTTFESWETILATTKDILSGKVSLKKVAEEGLKKVHEEGN
;
A
#
# COMPACT_ATOMS: atom_id res chain seq x y z
N MET A 1 6.00 4.06 28.91
CA MET A 1 6.20 4.89 27.71
C MET A 1 7.43 4.32 27.01
N GLY A 2 7.24 3.38 26.09
CA GLY A 2 8.36 2.92 25.25
C GLY A 2 8.79 4.09 24.38
N SER A 3 10.10 4.28 24.20
CA SER A 3 10.57 5.20 23.17
C SER A 3 9.94 4.77 21.84
N THR A 4 9.09 5.59 21.24
CA THR A 4 8.63 5.34 19.89
C THR A 4 9.85 5.45 18.99
N GLU A 5 10.45 4.33 18.63
CA GLU A 5 11.51 4.33 17.63
C GLU A 5 10.93 4.90 16.34
N LEU A 6 11.64 5.86 15.73
CA LEU A 6 11.28 6.46 14.46
C LEU A 6 12.29 5.98 13.41
N PRO A 7 12.22 4.71 12.98
CA PRO A 7 13.22 4.11 12.10
C PRO A 7 13.42 4.89 10.80
N TYR A 8 12.37 5.52 10.28
CA TYR A 8 12.44 6.26 9.01
C TYR A 8 13.08 7.65 9.17
N MET A 9 13.31 8.11 10.40
CA MET A 9 14.00 9.36 10.70
C MET A 9 15.51 9.20 10.94
N LYS A 10 16.05 7.98 10.86
CA LYS A 10 17.47 7.68 11.17
C LYS A 10 18.48 8.55 10.43
N THR A 11 18.17 8.93 9.19
CA THR A 11 19.02 9.75 8.32
C THR A 11 18.50 11.19 8.16
N ASN A 12 17.53 11.59 8.98
CA ASN A 12 16.84 12.89 8.92
C ASN A 12 16.38 13.27 7.48
N PRO A 13 15.54 12.44 6.85
CA PRO A 13 15.10 12.67 5.48
C PRO A 13 14.23 13.93 5.38
N LYS A 14 14.17 14.53 4.19
CA LYS A 14 13.22 15.63 3.91
C LYS A 14 11.83 15.12 3.54
N ILE A 15 11.75 13.91 3.01
CA ILE A 15 10.52 13.24 2.58
C ILE A 15 10.54 11.81 3.11
N ILE A 16 9.42 11.33 3.62
CA ILE A 16 9.14 9.90 3.78
C ILE A 16 8.02 9.57 2.80
N PHE A 17 8.24 8.53 1.99
CA PHE A 17 7.26 8.10 1.00
C PHE A 17 6.59 6.80 1.46
N PHE A 18 5.35 6.92 1.93
CA PHE A 18 4.50 5.79 2.24
C PHE A 18 3.75 5.34 0.98
N THR A 19 3.42 4.06 0.89
CA THR A 19 2.73 3.52 -0.28
C THR A 19 2.02 2.23 0.04
N ASP A 20 0.89 1.96 -0.61
CA ASP A 20 0.38 0.59 -0.74
C ASP A 20 1.27 -0.24 -1.68
N PHE A 21 1.04 -1.55 -1.70
CA PHE A 21 1.74 -2.51 -2.54
C PHE A 21 0.86 -2.99 -3.70
N ASP A 22 -0.17 -3.78 -3.37
CA ASP A 22 -1.10 -4.36 -4.32
C ASP A 22 -1.91 -3.26 -5.02
N GLY A 23 -2.00 -3.27 -6.36
CA GLY A 23 -2.72 -2.23 -7.13
C GLY A 23 -2.01 -0.86 -7.25
N THR A 24 -0.98 -0.64 -6.44
CA THR A 24 -0.19 0.60 -6.39
C THR A 24 1.24 0.42 -6.89
N ILE A 25 2.06 -0.39 -6.21
CA ILE A 25 3.41 -0.78 -6.68
C ILE A 25 3.30 -1.86 -7.74
N THR A 26 2.44 -2.85 -7.52
CA THR A 26 2.14 -3.89 -8.51
C THR A 26 0.97 -3.45 -9.39
N LEU A 27 0.94 -3.95 -10.62
CA LEU A 27 -0.15 -3.67 -11.56
C LEU A 27 -1.46 -4.41 -11.24
N ALA A 28 -1.41 -5.40 -10.34
CA ALA A 28 -2.53 -6.22 -9.94
C ALA A 28 -2.42 -6.56 -8.45
N ASP A 29 -3.56 -6.81 -7.82
CA ASP A 29 -3.63 -7.26 -6.43
C ASP A 29 -3.36 -8.77 -6.33
N SER A 30 -2.33 -9.12 -5.56
CA SER A 30 -1.88 -10.49 -5.35
C SER A 30 -2.88 -11.34 -4.56
N ASN A 31 -3.60 -10.77 -3.60
CA ASN A 31 -4.62 -11.45 -2.81
C ASN A 31 -5.88 -11.69 -3.65
N ASP A 32 -6.28 -10.70 -4.46
CA ASP A 32 -7.31 -10.85 -5.48
C ASP A 32 -6.93 -11.94 -6.47
N PHE A 33 -5.68 -11.97 -6.95
CA PHE A 33 -5.22 -13.01 -7.88
C PHE A 33 -5.32 -14.41 -7.27
N LEU A 34 -4.83 -14.61 -6.05
CA LEU A 34 -4.92 -15.90 -5.37
C LEU A 34 -6.38 -16.30 -5.17
N THR A 35 -7.22 -15.37 -4.74
CA THR A 35 -8.64 -15.63 -4.48
C THR A 35 -9.42 -15.96 -5.75
N ASP A 36 -9.15 -15.22 -6.83
CA ASP A 36 -9.86 -15.34 -8.10
C ASP A 36 -9.50 -16.64 -8.84
N ASN A 37 -8.25 -17.10 -8.70
CA ASN A 37 -7.74 -18.24 -9.47
C ASN A 37 -7.59 -19.53 -8.65
N LEU A 38 -7.35 -19.43 -7.33
CA LEU A 38 -7.09 -20.58 -6.46
C LEU A 38 -8.09 -20.69 -5.29
N GLY A 39 -8.87 -19.64 -5.05
CA GLY A 39 -9.89 -19.58 -4.03
C GLY A 39 -11.28 -19.81 -4.61
N TYR A 40 -12.26 -19.12 -4.03
CA TYR A 40 -13.67 -19.22 -4.42
C TYR A 40 -14.07 -18.45 -5.70
N GLY A 41 -13.12 -17.82 -6.38
CA GLY A 41 -13.34 -17.10 -7.63
C GLY A 41 -13.80 -15.64 -7.51
N ARG A 42 -13.69 -14.94 -8.64
CA ARG A 42 -13.91 -13.49 -8.78
C ARG A 42 -15.30 -13.00 -8.41
N GLU A 43 -16.33 -13.78 -8.72
CA GLU A 43 -17.71 -13.37 -8.46
C GLU A 43 -17.96 -13.21 -6.96
N LYS A 44 -17.63 -14.25 -6.17
CA LYS A 44 -17.79 -14.21 -4.71
C LYS A 44 -16.88 -13.17 -4.06
N ARG A 45 -15.65 -13.00 -4.56
CA ARG A 45 -14.75 -11.94 -4.11
C ARG A 45 -15.36 -10.55 -4.29
N ARG A 46 -15.85 -10.23 -5.50
CA ARG A 46 -16.43 -8.91 -5.80
C ARG A 46 -17.69 -8.64 -4.96
N GLN A 47 -18.48 -9.68 -4.67
CA GLN A 47 -19.61 -9.55 -3.75
C GLN A 47 -19.14 -9.18 -2.34
N GLY A 48 -18.08 -9.82 -1.82
CA GLY A 48 -17.47 -9.44 -0.53
C GLY A 48 -17.01 -7.99 -0.48
N ASN A 49 -16.31 -7.51 -1.53
CA ASN A 49 -15.89 -6.12 -1.63
C ASN A 49 -17.09 -5.15 -1.63
N TYR A 50 -18.16 -5.49 -2.36
CA TYR A 50 -19.39 -4.71 -2.37
C TYR A 50 -20.02 -4.61 -0.97
N ASP A 51 -20.06 -5.73 -0.23
CA ASP A 51 -20.63 -5.76 1.12
C ASP A 51 -19.79 -4.95 2.12
N VAL A 52 -18.47 -4.93 1.98
CA VAL A 52 -17.58 -4.03 2.76
C VAL A 52 -17.87 -2.56 2.44
N LEU A 53 -17.93 -2.20 1.15
CA LEU A 53 -18.21 -0.83 0.72
C LEU A 53 -19.56 -0.30 1.24
N HIS A 54 -20.55 -1.17 1.41
CA HIS A 54 -21.88 -0.83 1.92
C HIS A 54 -22.04 -1.07 3.42
N GLY A 55 -20.95 -1.31 4.15
CA GLY A 55 -20.94 -1.47 5.61
C GLY A 55 -21.68 -2.71 6.12
N ARG A 56 -21.87 -3.72 5.27
CA ARG A 56 -22.53 -4.99 5.61
C ARG A 56 -21.58 -6.02 6.21
N ALA A 57 -20.27 -5.86 5.98
CA ALA A 57 -19.22 -6.68 6.56
C ALA A 57 -18.00 -5.80 6.89
N SER A 58 -17.16 -6.25 7.84
CA SER A 58 -15.87 -5.60 8.08
C SER A 58 -14.87 -5.99 6.99
N PHE A 59 -13.93 -5.10 6.65
CA PHE A 59 -12.86 -5.43 5.71
C PHE A 59 -12.05 -6.63 6.21
N ARG A 60 -11.70 -6.64 7.50
CA ARG A 60 -10.97 -7.74 8.15
C ARG A 60 -11.65 -9.09 7.89
N ASP A 61 -12.95 -9.20 8.16
CA ASP A 61 -13.64 -10.50 8.06
C ASP A 61 -13.82 -10.93 6.60
N ALA A 62 -14.16 -10.01 5.70
CA ALA A 62 -14.24 -10.30 4.27
C ALA A 62 -12.88 -10.74 3.70
N PHE A 63 -11.80 -10.07 4.09
CA PHE A 63 -10.45 -10.42 3.68
C PHE A 63 -10.01 -11.79 4.23
N ARG A 64 -10.46 -12.16 5.43
CA ARG A 64 -10.26 -13.51 5.97
C ARG A 64 -10.98 -14.56 5.14
N ASP A 65 -12.26 -14.37 4.80
CA ASP A 65 -13.03 -15.33 3.99
C ASP A 65 -12.37 -15.51 2.60
N MET A 66 -11.88 -14.41 2.00
CA MET A 66 -11.11 -14.45 0.76
C MET A 66 -9.89 -15.36 0.87
N LEU A 67 -8.99 -15.07 1.82
CA LEU A 67 -7.75 -15.83 1.99
C LEU A 67 -8.00 -17.27 2.47
N ASP A 68 -9.01 -17.48 3.31
CA ASP A 68 -9.39 -18.80 3.80
C ASP A 68 -9.95 -19.69 2.68
N SER A 69 -10.50 -19.10 1.62
CA SER A 69 -10.93 -19.86 0.44
C SER A 69 -9.78 -20.51 -0.31
N VAL A 70 -8.56 -19.96 -0.20
CA VAL A 70 -7.35 -20.48 -0.85
C VAL A 70 -6.78 -21.65 -0.04
N LYS A 71 -6.90 -22.87 -0.57
CA LYS A 71 -6.35 -24.08 0.09
C LYS A 71 -4.98 -24.48 -0.40
N THR A 72 -4.43 -23.79 -1.41
CA THR A 72 -3.08 -24.02 -1.92
C THR A 72 -2.03 -23.83 -0.82
N PRO A 73 -1.02 -24.71 -0.71
CA PRO A 73 0.14 -24.51 0.15
C PRO A 73 0.79 -23.13 -0.03
N PHE A 74 1.23 -22.51 1.07
CA PHE A 74 1.66 -21.11 1.04
C PHE A 74 2.89 -20.86 0.14
N ASN A 75 3.89 -21.74 0.15
CA ASN A 75 5.02 -21.69 -0.78
C ASN A 75 4.58 -21.74 -2.26
N LYS A 76 3.56 -22.54 -2.59
CA LYS A 76 3.01 -22.60 -3.95
C LYS A 76 2.25 -21.33 -4.33
N CYS A 77 1.59 -20.68 -3.38
CA CYS A 77 1.03 -19.34 -3.60
C CYS A 77 2.14 -18.34 -3.98
N ILE A 78 3.27 -18.35 -3.28
CA ILE A 78 4.42 -17.47 -3.60
C ILE A 78 4.95 -17.75 -5.01
N GLU A 79 5.22 -19.01 -5.36
CA GLU A 79 5.70 -19.39 -6.70
C GLU A 79 4.77 -18.89 -7.81
N ILE A 80 3.46 -19.14 -7.67
CA ILE A 80 2.45 -18.71 -8.64
C ILE A 80 2.42 -17.19 -8.77
N LEU A 81 2.50 -16.45 -7.66
CA LEU A 81 2.50 -14.99 -7.70
C LEU A 81 3.77 -14.42 -8.34
N GLN A 82 4.95 -15.01 -8.11
CA GLN A 82 6.20 -14.59 -8.75
C GLN A 82 6.14 -14.70 -10.29
N GLU A 83 5.40 -15.68 -10.81
CA GLU A 83 5.21 -15.86 -12.25
C GLU A 83 4.20 -14.88 -12.88
N ASN A 84 3.25 -14.37 -12.09
CA ASN A 84 2.08 -13.66 -12.60
C ASN A 84 2.05 -12.17 -12.24
N MET A 85 2.71 -11.76 -11.15
CA MET A 85 2.73 -10.38 -10.68
C MET A 85 3.80 -9.56 -11.41
N LYS A 86 3.49 -8.28 -11.61
CA LYS A 86 4.40 -7.32 -12.25
C LYS A 86 4.40 -6.03 -11.45
N LEU A 87 5.58 -5.42 -11.31
CA LEU A 87 5.70 -4.04 -10.83
C LEU A 87 5.17 -3.09 -11.90
N ASP A 88 4.74 -1.91 -11.47
CA ASP A 88 4.69 -0.76 -12.35
C ASP A 88 6.08 -0.56 -12.99
N PRO A 89 6.17 -0.38 -14.33
CA PRO A 89 7.45 -0.28 -15.03
C PRO A 89 8.37 0.84 -14.52
N HIS A 90 7.80 1.89 -13.90
CA HIS A 90 8.55 3.05 -13.43
C HIS A 90 8.87 2.98 -11.92
N PHE A 91 8.34 1.99 -11.19
CA PHE A 91 8.62 1.86 -9.76
C PHE A 91 10.11 1.62 -9.49
N VAL A 92 10.79 0.83 -10.34
CA VAL A 92 12.22 0.53 -10.16
C VAL A 92 13.07 1.80 -10.26
N GLU A 93 12.74 2.72 -11.16
CA GLU A 93 13.40 4.03 -11.25
C GLU A 93 13.18 4.84 -9.97
N PHE A 94 11.94 4.88 -9.47
CA PHE A 94 11.62 5.54 -8.21
C PHE A 94 12.39 4.94 -7.04
N TYR A 95 12.47 3.60 -6.96
CA TYR A 95 13.17 2.87 -5.91
C TYR A 95 14.64 3.28 -5.78
N TYR A 96 15.38 3.34 -6.90
CA TYR A 96 16.79 3.74 -6.88
C TYR A 96 16.95 5.25 -6.64
N TRP A 97 16.11 6.07 -7.26
CA TRP A 97 16.13 7.51 -7.01
C TRP A 97 15.90 7.84 -5.53
N ALA A 98 14.97 7.14 -4.87
CA ALA A 98 14.66 7.35 -3.47
C ALA A 98 15.85 7.03 -2.56
N GLU A 99 16.61 5.96 -2.86
CA GLU A 99 17.85 5.63 -2.15
C GLU A 99 18.89 6.74 -2.28
N GLU A 100 19.15 7.19 -3.51
CA GLU A 100 20.15 8.23 -3.81
C GLU A 100 19.81 9.59 -3.18
N ASN A 101 18.52 9.83 -2.92
CA ASN A 101 18.01 11.13 -2.44
C ASN A 101 17.58 11.10 -0.97
N ASN A 102 17.92 10.04 -0.23
CA ASN A 102 17.58 9.89 1.19
C ASN A 102 16.06 10.00 1.43
N VAL A 103 15.28 9.28 0.64
CA VAL A 103 13.82 9.16 0.76
C VAL A 103 13.49 7.71 1.16
N PRO A 104 13.17 7.45 2.44
CA PRO A 104 12.68 6.14 2.86
C PRO A 104 11.36 5.81 2.16
N ILE A 105 11.25 4.59 1.67
CA ILE A 105 10.02 4.00 1.14
C ILE A 105 9.44 3.10 2.21
N VAL A 106 8.18 3.34 2.57
CA VAL A 106 7.47 2.57 3.59
C VAL A 106 6.22 1.96 2.97
N VAL A 107 6.31 0.67 2.66
CA VAL A 107 5.20 -0.10 2.10
C VAL A 107 4.26 -0.48 3.25
N LEU A 108 3.04 0.03 3.22
CA LEU A 108 1.95 -0.27 4.14
C LEU A 108 0.89 -1.09 3.39
N SER A 109 0.88 -2.40 3.57
CA SER A 109 0.02 -3.30 2.79
C SER A 109 -0.87 -4.19 3.66
N SER A 110 -2.11 -4.42 3.25
CA SER A 110 -2.97 -5.43 3.88
C SER A 110 -2.59 -6.87 3.48
N GLY A 111 -1.68 -7.06 2.52
CA GLY A 111 -1.13 -8.36 2.16
C GLY A 111 -0.22 -8.97 3.24
N MET A 112 0.42 -10.08 2.91
CA MET A 112 1.28 -10.83 3.84
C MET A 112 2.77 -10.61 3.57
N LYS A 113 3.53 -10.31 4.62
CA LYS A 113 4.96 -9.95 4.53
C LYS A 113 5.83 -10.94 3.75
N PRO A 114 5.68 -12.27 3.89
CA PRO A 114 6.50 -13.21 3.12
C PRO A 114 6.22 -13.16 1.61
N ILE A 115 4.97 -12.93 1.20
CA ILE A 115 4.61 -12.77 -0.22
C ILE A 115 5.23 -11.49 -0.75
N ILE A 116 5.01 -10.35 -0.07
CA ILE A 116 5.52 -9.05 -0.50
C ILE A 116 7.06 -9.08 -0.61
N SER A 117 7.74 -9.69 0.37
CA SER A 117 9.20 -9.82 0.37
C SER A 117 9.69 -10.68 -0.81
N ALA A 118 9.04 -11.81 -1.07
CA ALA A 118 9.40 -12.70 -2.17
C ALA A 118 9.14 -12.08 -3.56
N LEU A 119 8.06 -11.29 -3.68
CA LEU A 119 7.76 -10.54 -4.90
C LEU A 119 8.78 -9.43 -5.13
N PHE A 120 9.13 -8.63 -4.12
CA PHE A 120 10.19 -7.64 -4.27
C PHE A 120 11.52 -8.29 -4.64
N GLU A 121 11.93 -9.36 -3.97
CA GLU A 121 13.21 -10.04 -4.27
C GLU A 121 13.25 -10.57 -5.72
N SER A 122 12.16 -11.18 -6.18
CA SER A 122 12.04 -11.67 -7.55
C SER A 122 12.00 -10.54 -8.59
N LEU A 123 11.22 -9.49 -8.35
CA LEU A 123 10.94 -8.45 -9.33
C LEU A 123 12.04 -7.36 -9.38
N LEU A 124 12.75 -7.12 -8.28
CA LEU A 124 13.96 -6.28 -8.26
C LEU A 124 15.23 -7.06 -8.66
N GLY A 125 15.19 -8.40 -8.60
CA GLY A 125 16.33 -9.28 -8.82
C GLY A 125 17.32 -9.34 -7.64
N HIS A 126 16.97 -8.71 -6.51
CA HIS A 126 17.73 -8.76 -5.27
C HIS A 126 16.82 -8.40 -4.09
N LYS A 127 17.24 -8.75 -2.86
CA LYS A 127 16.51 -8.32 -1.64
C LYS A 127 16.42 -6.80 -1.55
N PRO A 128 15.28 -6.24 -1.12
CA PRO A 128 15.18 -4.80 -0.87
C PRO A 128 16.33 -4.26 -0.02
N ARG A 129 16.84 -3.09 -0.39
CA ARG A 129 17.87 -2.37 0.35
C ARG A 129 17.23 -1.67 1.55
N SER A 130 18.08 -1.13 2.43
CA SER A 130 17.67 -0.64 3.75
C SER A 130 16.75 0.57 3.74
N HIS A 131 16.58 1.27 2.61
CA HIS A 131 15.66 2.40 2.48
C HIS A 131 14.21 1.97 2.22
N LEU A 132 13.96 0.69 1.90
CA LEU A 132 12.61 0.16 1.72
C LEU A 132 12.20 -0.67 2.94
N HIS A 133 11.08 -0.31 3.54
CA HIS A 133 10.49 -0.96 4.70
C HIS A 133 9.14 -1.57 4.34
N ILE A 134 8.83 -2.75 4.90
CA ILE A 134 7.55 -3.44 4.70
C ILE A 134 6.87 -3.61 6.05
N VAL A 135 5.70 -2.97 6.19
CA VAL A 135 4.77 -3.11 7.30
C VAL A 135 3.46 -3.66 6.73
N SER A 136 3.07 -4.83 7.20
CA SER A 136 1.93 -5.56 6.67
C SER A 136 1.41 -6.58 7.66
N ASN A 137 0.35 -7.30 7.27
CA ASN A 137 -0.02 -8.55 7.91
C ASN A 137 1.07 -9.62 7.69
N ASP A 138 0.95 -10.72 8.42
CA ASP A 138 1.84 -11.88 8.32
C ASP A 138 1.03 -13.16 8.05
N VAL A 139 1.72 -14.29 7.95
CA VAL A 139 1.12 -15.62 7.81
C VAL A 139 1.36 -16.44 9.08
N GLU A 140 0.41 -17.29 9.43
CA GLU A 140 0.58 -18.24 10.52
C GLU A 140 -0.04 -19.60 10.19
N SER A 141 0.30 -20.58 11.03
CA SER A 141 -0.25 -21.93 10.99
C SER A 141 -1.77 -21.91 11.22
N ARG A 142 -2.53 -22.58 10.36
CA ARG A 142 -3.93 -22.91 10.61
C ARG A 142 -4.01 -24.22 11.39
N ASP A 143 -4.59 -24.17 12.59
CA ASP A 143 -4.84 -25.33 13.45
C ASP A 143 -3.58 -26.19 13.75
N GLY A 144 -2.41 -25.56 13.83
CA GLY A 144 -1.13 -26.24 14.10
C GLY A 144 -0.54 -26.99 12.90
N LYS A 145 -1.10 -26.84 11.69
CA LYS A 145 -0.55 -27.40 10.44
C LYS A 145 0.69 -26.63 9.95
N ASP A 146 1.53 -27.30 9.18
CA ASP A 146 2.59 -26.62 8.41
C ASP A 146 1.96 -25.73 7.33
N ILE A 147 2.39 -24.47 7.22
CA ILE A 147 1.84 -23.47 6.28
C ILE A 147 1.98 -23.89 4.80
N ASN A 148 2.92 -24.78 4.50
CA ASN A 148 3.18 -25.32 3.17
C ASN A 148 2.46 -26.66 2.93
N THR A 149 1.42 -26.95 3.70
CA THR A 149 0.48 -28.04 3.42
C THR A 149 -0.87 -27.49 2.99
N THR A 150 -1.68 -28.32 2.32
CA THR A 150 -3.00 -27.92 1.82
C THR A 150 -3.88 -27.39 2.95
N GLY A 151 -4.29 -26.13 2.82
CA GLY A 151 -5.10 -25.41 3.80
C GLY A 151 -4.41 -25.18 5.14
N GLY A 152 -3.07 -25.24 5.19
CA GLY A 152 -2.28 -25.18 6.42
C GLY A 152 -1.92 -23.79 6.92
N TRP A 153 -2.29 -22.73 6.19
CA TRP A 153 -1.98 -21.34 6.56
C TRP A 153 -3.25 -20.51 6.73
N GLN A 154 -3.14 -19.45 7.53
CA GLN A 154 -4.13 -18.38 7.66
C GLN A 154 -3.42 -17.04 7.83
N ILE A 155 -4.14 -15.95 7.63
CA ILE A 155 -3.62 -14.61 7.87
C ILE A 155 -3.44 -14.33 9.36
N LYS A 156 -2.28 -13.77 9.72
CA LYS A 156 -2.02 -13.17 11.01
C LYS A 156 -2.11 -11.65 10.86
N TYR A 157 -3.15 -11.05 11.42
CA TYR A 157 -3.34 -9.61 11.34
C TYR A 157 -2.26 -8.83 12.11
N HIS A 158 -1.93 -7.67 11.58
CA HIS A 158 -0.96 -6.74 12.16
C HIS A 158 -1.49 -6.09 13.44
N ASP A 159 -2.78 -5.79 13.46
CA ASP A 159 -3.48 -5.19 14.60
C ASP A 159 -4.91 -5.71 14.75
N ASP A 160 -5.59 -5.24 15.80
CA ASP A 160 -6.97 -5.63 16.14
C ASP A 160 -8.04 -4.71 15.52
N SER A 161 -7.67 -3.82 14.59
CA SER A 161 -8.64 -2.95 13.92
C SER A 161 -9.60 -3.73 13.01
N HIS A 162 -10.67 -3.06 12.58
CA HIS A 162 -11.61 -3.58 11.57
C HIS A 162 -10.99 -3.69 10.16
N PHE A 163 -9.79 -3.14 9.97
CA PHE A 163 -8.98 -3.34 8.77
C PHE A 163 -8.04 -4.55 8.91
N GLY A 164 -7.64 -4.88 10.14
CA GLY A 164 -6.60 -5.87 10.43
C GLY A 164 -5.16 -5.36 10.20
N HIS A 165 -5.03 -4.28 9.43
CA HIS A 165 -3.84 -3.44 9.33
C HIS A 165 -4.30 -1.98 9.12
N ASP A 166 -4.43 -1.22 10.20
CA ASP A 166 -4.70 0.21 10.17
C ASP A 166 -3.40 0.97 9.84
N LYS A 167 -3.25 1.27 8.55
CA LYS A 167 -2.06 1.93 7.98
C LYS A 167 -1.76 3.28 8.65
N SER A 168 -2.76 3.95 9.23
CA SER A 168 -2.57 5.23 9.93
C SER A 168 -1.66 5.10 11.16
N LEU A 169 -1.64 3.93 11.81
CA LEU A 169 -0.87 3.71 13.04
C LEU A 169 0.63 3.82 12.82
N GLU A 170 1.13 3.42 11.66
CA GLU A 170 2.55 3.54 11.30
C GLU A 170 2.94 4.99 10.95
N ILE A 171 1.99 5.80 10.46
CA ILE A 171 2.24 7.16 9.97
C ILE A 171 2.16 8.19 11.11
N LYS A 172 1.20 8.02 12.03
CA LYS A 172 0.92 8.95 13.15
C LYS A 172 2.15 9.41 13.94
N PRO A 173 3.12 8.54 14.30
CA PRO A 173 4.32 8.98 15.01
C PRO A 173 5.16 10.02 14.23
N TYR A 174 5.19 9.93 12.91
CA TYR A 174 5.91 10.86 12.04
C TYR A 174 5.10 12.13 11.80
N ALA A 175 3.78 11.99 11.63
CA ALA A 175 2.86 13.12 11.48
C ALA A 175 2.87 14.04 12.70
N ALA A 176 3.05 13.46 13.90
CA ALA A 176 3.10 14.18 15.18
C ALA A 176 4.44 14.88 15.47
N LEU A 177 5.44 14.78 14.59
CA LEU A 177 6.72 15.44 14.78
C LEU A 177 6.59 16.98 14.75
N PRO A 178 7.42 17.72 15.50
CA PRO A 178 7.49 19.18 15.41
C PRO A 178 7.76 19.65 13.97
N VAL A 179 7.11 20.73 13.55
CA VAL A 179 7.17 21.25 12.16
C VAL A 179 8.61 21.48 11.66
N ASP A 180 9.52 21.90 12.54
CA ASP A 180 10.93 22.13 12.22
C ASP A 180 11.75 20.84 11.99
N LYS A 181 11.21 19.69 12.38
CA LYS A 181 11.85 18.36 12.30
C LYS A 181 11.06 17.34 11.50
N ARG A 182 9.83 17.66 11.14
CA ARG A 182 8.90 16.76 10.46
C ARG A 182 9.22 16.74 8.96
N PRO A 183 9.46 15.56 8.36
CA PRO A 183 9.59 15.46 6.91
C PRO A 183 8.23 15.67 6.24
N THR A 184 8.25 15.97 4.95
CA THR A 184 7.04 15.86 4.13
C THR A 184 6.63 14.40 4.04
N LEU A 185 5.38 14.09 4.37
CA LEU A 185 4.82 12.75 4.32
C LEU A 185 3.97 12.62 3.06
N LEU A 186 4.37 11.72 2.16
CA LEU A 186 3.63 11.42 0.93
C LEU A 186 3.04 10.02 1.03
N TYR A 187 1.87 9.80 0.43
CA TYR A 187 1.26 8.47 0.32
C TYR A 187 0.88 8.16 -1.11
N ALA A 188 1.08 6.93 -1.60
CA ALA A 188 0.47 6.45 -2.83
C ALA A 188 -0.44 5.25 -2.54
N GLY A 189 -1.65 5.25 -3.11
CA GLY A 189 -2.63 4.19 -2.89
C GLY A 189 -3.69 4.13 -3.98
N ASP A 190 -4.46 3.05 -4.00
CA ASP A 190 -5.55 2.83 -4.95
C ASP A 190 -6.85 2.38 -4.27
N GLY A 191 -6.81 1.99 -2.99
CA GLY A 191 -7.91 1.34 -2.31
C GLY A 191 -8.55 2.15 -1.19
N VAL A 192 -9.76 1.74 -0.78
CA VAL A 192 -10.50 2.34 0.34
C VAL A 192 -9.79 2.07 1.69
N SER A 193 -8.96 1.02 1.77
CA SER A 193 -8.10 0.77 2.93
C SER A 193 -7.06 1.88 3.17
N ASP A 194 -6.71 2.65 2.13
CA ASP A 194 -5.70 3.71 2.19
C ASP A 194 -6.22 5.01 2.79
N LEU A 195 -7.53 5.13 2.99
CA LEU A 195 -8.14 6.34 3.53
C LEU A 195 -7.63 6.70 4.92
N SER A 196 -7.38 5.68 5.74
CA SER A 196 -6.77 5.84 7.07
C SER A 196 -5.38 6.47 6.96
N ALA A 197 -4.58 6.05 5.98
CA ALA A 197 -3.25 6.58 5.74
C ALA A 197 -3.27 7.98 5.13
N ALA A 198 -4.18 8.22 4.17
CA ALA A 198 -4.31 9.49 3.48
C ALA A 198 -4.54 10.66 4.46
N ALA A 199 -5.31 10.44 5.52
CA ALA A 199 -5.61 11.46 6.53
C ALA A 199 -4.38 11.89 7.37
N GLU A 200 -3.34 11.06 7.42
CA GLU A 200 -2.13 11.31 8.23
C GLU A 200 -0.94 11.80 7.39
N THR A 201 -1.14 12.06 6.09
CA THR A 201 -0.10 12.52 5.16
C THR A 201 -0.35 13.91 4.59
N ASP A 202 0.69 14.54 4.07
CA ASP A 202 0.60 15.91 3.52
C ASP A 202 0.03 15.95 2.09
N LEU A 203 0.21 14.87 1.34
CA LEU A 203 -0.31 14.73 -0.03
C LEU A 203 -0.48 13.25 -0.38
N LEU A 204 -1.68 12.93 -0.86
CA LEU A 204 -2.01 11.62 -1.41
C LEU A 204 -1.84 11.60 -2.94
N PHE A 205 -1.18 10.57 -3.45
CA PHE A 205 -1.24 10.12 -4.83
C PHE A 205 -2.31 9.03 -4.93
N ALA A 206 -3.49 9.38 -5.44
CA ALA A 206 -4.60 8.43 -5.63
C ALA A 206 -4.56 7.85 -7.05
N ARG A 207 -4.70 6.52 -7.19
CA ARG A 207 -4.72 5.89 -8.52
C ARG A 207 -5.92 6.40 -9.32
N LYS A 208 -5.68 6.91 -10.52
CA LYS A 208 -6.72 7.45 -11.38
C LYS A 208 -7.77 6.38 -11.71
N GLY A 209 -9.06 6.74 -11.58
CA GLY A 209 -10.19 5.85 -11.89
C GLY A 209 -10.55 4.85 -10.81
N HIS A 210 -9.97 4.96 -9.61
CA HIS A 210 -10.30 4.13 -8.46
C HIS A 210 -11.13 4.89 -7.41
N ASP A 211 -11.86 4.15 -6.57
CA ASP A 211 -12.79 4.68 -5.56
C ASP A 211 -12.15 5.69 -4.59
N LEU A 212 -10.82 5.58 -4.39
CA LEU A 212 -10.04 6.49 -3.56
C LEU A 212 -10.14 7.95 -4.04
N VAL A 213 -10.19 8.19 -5.36
CA VAL A 213 -10.34 9.54 -5.94
C VAL A 213 -11.68 10.14 -5.53
N THR A 214 -12.77 9.41 -5.77
CA THR A 214 -14.13 9.86 -5.45
C THR A 214 -14.29 10.16 -3.96
N TYR A 215 -13.67 9.35 -3.09
CA TYR A 215 -13.68 9.63 -1.67
C TYR A 215 -12.93 10.92 -1.32
N CYS A 216 -11.72 11.11 -1.86
CA CYS A 216 -10.91 12.29 -1.56
C CYS A 216 -11.59 13.59 -2.00
N GLU A 217 -12.26 13.59 -3.15
CA GLU A 217 -13.09 14.72 -3.60
C GLU A 217 -14.21 15.03 -2.62
N ARG A 218 -14.95 14.00 -2.17
CA ARG A 218 -16.08 14.15 -1.26
C ARG A 218 -15.67 14.71 0.10
N GLU A 219 -14.54 14.24 0.64
CA GLU A 219 -14.05 14.66 1.97
C GLU A 219 -13.13 15.89 1.93
N GLY A 220 -12.82 16.44 0.75
CA GLY A 220 -11.94 17.60 0.59
C GLY A 220 -10.49 17.34 0.99
N MET A 221 -10.02 16.11 0.83
CA MET A 221 -8.64 15.72 1.18
C MET A 221 -7.63 16.22 0.14
N PRO A 222 -6.42 16.67 0.51
CA PRO A 222 -5.40 17.03 -0.46
C PRO A 222 -4.88 15.80 -1.22
N PHE A 223 -5.18 15.72 -2.52
CA PHE A 223 -4.73 14.62 -3.37
C PHE A 223 -4.29 15.10 -4.76
N THR A 224 -3.52 14.26 -5.43
CA THR A 224 -3.27 14.30 -6.86
C THR A 224 -3.46 12.91 -7.43
N THR A 225 -3.77 12.79 -8.72
CA THR A 225 -3.94 11.50 -9.38
C THR A 225 -2.62 11.00 -9.97
N PHE A 226 -2.43 9.69 -10.01
CA PHE A 226 -1.36 9.06 -10.79
C PHE A 226 -1.90 7.91 -11.65
N GLU A 227 -1.26 7.68 -12.79
CA GLU A 227 -1.50 6.52 -13.67
C GLU A 227 -0.37 5.50 -13.57
N SER A 228 0.86 5.97 -13.31
CA SER A 228 2.08 5.17 -13.13
C SER A 228 3.04 5.85 -12.14
N TRP A 229 4.10 5.12 -11.77
CA TRP A 229 5.15 5.64 -10.90
C TRP A 229 6.03 6.72 -11.56
N GLU A 230 5.93 6.93 -12.87
CA GLU A 230 6.60 8.03 -13.58
C GLU A 230 6.12 9.39 -13.05
N THR A 231 4.79 9.55 -12.91
CA THR A 231 4.20 10.80 -12.43
C THR A 231 4.50 11.03 -10.95
N ILE A 232 4.48 9.96 -10.15
CA ILE A 232 4.89 9.99 -8.73
C ILE A 232 6.33 10.48 -8.62
N LEU A 233 7.24 9.89 -9.40
CA LEU A 233 8.66 10.24 -9.40
C LEU A 233 8.89 11.70 -9.79
N ALA A 234 8.30 12.15 -10.90
CA ALA A 234 8.43 13.53 -11.37
C ALA A 234 7.93 14.53 -10.32
N THR A 235 6.75 14.28 -9.75
CA THR A 235 6.15 15.16 -8.74
C THR A 235 6.97 15.16 -7.45
N THR A 236 7.45 14.00 -7.01
CA THR A 236 8.27 13.89 -5.78
C THR A 236 9.62 14.60 -5.94
N LYS A 237 10.25 14.54 -7.12
CA LYS A 237 11.45 15.31 -7.45
C LYS A 237 11.21 16.82 -7.37
N ASP A 238 10.09 17.29 -7.92
CA ASP A 238 9.71 18.70 -7.88
C ASP A 238 9.39 19.19 -6.45
N ILE A 239 8.76 18.35 -5.62
CA ILE A 239 8.54 18.63 -4.20
C ILE A 239 9.88 18.68 -3.44
N LEU A 240 10.74 17.68 -3.63
CA LEU A 240 12.03 17.59 -2.91
C LEU A 240 12.95 18.78 -3.21
N SER A 241 12.95 19.25 -4.45
CA SER A 241 13.72 20.43 -4.89
C SER A 241 13.11 21.76 -4.48
N GLY A 242 11.86 21.77 -3.98
CA GLY A 242 11.12 22.99 -3.65
C GLY A 242 10.58 23.75 -4.87
N LYS A 243 10.60 23.13 -6.07
CA LYS A 243 10.07 23.72 -7.31
C LYS A 243 8.55 23.87 -7.28
N VAL A 244 7.86 22.99 -6.57
CA VAL A 244 6.40 23.06 -6.35
C VAL A 244 6.07 22.91 -4.86
N SER A 245 4.97 23.52 -4.44
CA SER A 245 4.40 23.32 -3.11
C SER A 245 3.34 22.22 -3.13
N LEU A 246 3.16 21.52 -2.01
CA LEU A 246 2.14 20.47 -1.85
C LEU A 246 0.73 21.00 -2.15
N LYS A 247 0.43 22.22 -1.68
CA LYS A 247 -0.83 22.91 -1.96
C LYS A 247 -1.07 23.09 -3.45
N LYS A 248 -0.05 23.52 -4.21
CA LYS A 248 -0.17 23.70 -5.66
C LYS A 248 -0.43 22.36 -6.36
N VAL A 249 0.28 21.31 -5.97
CA VAL A 249 0.09 19.97 -6.54
C VAL A 249 -1.33 19.45 -6.28
N ALA A 250 -1.85 19.61 -5.05
CA ALA A 250 -3.20 19.21 -4.72
C ALA A 250 -4.28 20.01 -5.47
N GLU A 251 -4.10 21.33 -5.59
CA GLU A 251 -5.03 22.19 -6.34
C GLU A 251 -5.06 21.84 -7.84
N GLU A 252 -3.91 21.53 -8.43
CA GLU A 252 -3.82 21.10 -9.83
C GLU A 252 -4.39 19.69 -10.03
N GLY A 253 -4.18 18.78 -9.07
CA GLY A 253 -4.76 17.44 -9.06
C GLY A 253 -6.29 17.48 -9.09
N LEU A 254 -6.89 18.25 -8.19
CA LEU A 254 -8.35 18.40 -8.12
C LEU A 254 -8.93 19.00 -9.40
N LYS A 255 -8.27 20.01 -9.98
CA LYS A 255 -8.71 20.61 -11.26
C LYS A 255 -8.74 19.59 -12.39
N LYS A 256 -7.71 18.74 -12.51
CA LYS A 256 -7.64 17.71 -13.56
C LYS A 256 -8.81 16.73 -13.44
N VAL A 257 -9.15 16.26 -12.24
CA VAL A 257 -10.28 15.34 -12.07
C VAL A 257 -11.60 15.99 -12.47
N HIS A 258 -11.83 17.25 -12.08
CA HIS A 258 -13.03 17.99 -12.49
C HIS A 258 -13.10 18.26 -14.00
N GLU A 259 -11.96 18.44 -14.67
CA GLU A 259 -11.89 18.63 -16.13
C GLU A 259 -12.12 17.33 -16.90
N GLU A 260 -11.67 16.19 -16.37
CA GLU A 260 -11.84 14.87 -16.98
C GLU A 260 -13.20 14.22 -16.68
N GLY A 261 -13.88 14.66 -15.62
CA GLY A 261 -15.21 14.17 -15.21
C GLY A 261 -16.40 14.90 -15.85
N ASN A 262 -16.16 15.97 -16.62
CA ASN A 262 -17.18 16.70 -17.41
C ASN A 262 -17.09 16.35 -18.91
#